data_AF-B8HK47-F1
#
_entry.id   AF-B8HK47-F1
#
_cell.length_a   1.000
_cell.length_b   1.000
_cell.length_c   1.000
_cell.angle_alpha   90.00
_cell.angle_beta   90.00
_cell.angle_gamma   90.00
#
_symmetry.space_group_name_H-M   'P 1'
#
loop_
_entity.id
_entity.type
_entity.pdbx_description
1 polymer ?
#
loop_
_entity_poly.entity_id
_entity_poly.type
_entity_poly.pdbx_seq_one_letter_code
_entity_poly.pdbx_strand_id
1 'polypeptide(L)'
;MLHLLYIIAFTILAVLAVGNLIRNLLTLGIESQRYYGNPPKNRLTQEMVAHPELLDASGHLIDEPLLVMRSMTVEDAREQLDALYRESPGYGDEACGEV
;
A
#
# COMPACT_ATOMS: atom_id res chain seq x y z
N MET A 1 40.55 22.58 32.34
CA MET A 1 39.42 22.56 33.29
C MET A 1 38.03 22.58 32.63
N LEU A 2 37.82 23.12 31.42
CA LEU A 2 36.52 23.07 30.70
C LEU A 2 36.15 21.70 30.08
N HIS A 3 37.08 20.75 30.09
CA HIS A 3 36.92 19.45 29.43
C HIS A 3 35.76 18.62 30.00
N LEU A 4 35.53 18.71 31.31
CA LEU A 4 34.42 18.01 31.98
C LEU A 4 33.05 18.50 31.46
N LEU A 5 32.93 19.80 31.17
CA LEU A 5 31.70 20.38 30.62
C LEU A 5 31.47 19.90 29.18
N TYR A 6 32.52 19.81 28.36
CA TYR A 6 32.42 19.25 27.00
C TYR A 6 31.98 17.79 26.98
N ILE A 7 32.50 16.97 27.89
CA ILE A 7 32.10 15.56 28.01
C ILE A 7 30.61 15.48 28.37
N ILE A 8 30.12 16.29 29.31
CA ILE A 8 28.70 16.32 29.68
C ILE A 8 27.81 16.80 28.52
N ALA A 9 28.19 17.87 27.83
CA ALA A 9 27.41 18.37 26.70
C ALA A 9 27.35 17.33 25.55
N PHE A 10 28.49 16.68 25.28
CA PHE A 10 28.59 15.65 24.26
C PHE A 10 27.75 14.41 24.59
N THR A 11 27.73 13.95 25.85
CA THR A 11 26.91 12.79 26.25
C THR A 11 25.43 13.07 26.09
N ILE A 12 24.97 14.28 26.44
CA ILE A 12 23.57 14.70 26.25
C ILE A 12 23.21 14.68 24.76
N LEU A 13 24.05 15.28 23.91
CA LEU A 13 23.83 15.29 22.46
C LEU A 13 23.85 13.89 21.85
N ALA A 14 24.78 13.03 22.29
CA ALA A 14 24.89 11.66 21.82
C ALA A 14 23.63 10.83 22.16
N VAL A 15 23.13 10.93 23.39
CA VAL A 15 21.92 10.22 23.81
C VAL A 15 20.69 10.71 23.04
N LEU A 16 20.55 12.02 22.83
CA LEU A 16 19.46 12.58 22.03
C LEU A 16 19.52 12.12 20.57
N ALA A 17 20.71 12.14 19.96
CA ALA A 17 20.90 11.73 18.57
C ALA A 17 20.61 10.24 18.36
N VAL A 18 21.13 9.36 19.24
CA VAL A 18 20.88 7.92 19.18
C VAL A 18 19.39 7.62 19.40
N GLY A 19 18.75 8.28 20.37
CA GLY A 19 17.31 8.14 20.60
C GLY A 19 16.47 8.57 19.39
N ASN A 20 16.84 9.67 18.74
CA ASN A 20 16.17 10.15 17.54
C ASN A 20 16.39 9.20 16.35
N LEU A 21 17.60 8.68 16.18
CA LEU A 21 17.93 7.70 15.15
C LEU A 21 17.11 6.41 15.31
N ILE A 22 17.04 5.87 16.54
CA ILE A 22 16.26 4.65 16.82
C ILE A 22 14.77 4.90 16.54
N ARG A 23 14.21 6.04 16.94
CA ARG A 23 12.81 6.39 16.63
C ARG A 23 12.56 6.43 15.14
N ASN A 24 13.40 7.15 14.38
CA ASN A 24 13.27 7.20 12.92
C ASN A 24 13.41 5.81 12.28
N LEU A 25 14.36 5.00 12.74
CA LEU A 25 14.59 3.66 12.20
C LEU A 25 13.43 2.70 12.51
N LEU A 26 12.82 2.79 13.70
CA LEU A 26 11.62 2.03 14.03
C LEU A 26 10.42 2.48 13.20
N THR A 27 10.19 3.79 13.05
CA THR A 27 9.11 4.31 12.20
C THR A 27 9.27 3.87 10.75
N LEU A 28 10.46 4.04 10.18
CA LEU A 28 10.78 3.63 8.80
C LEU A 28 10.74 2.10 8.63
N GLY A 29 11.22 1.35 9.61
CA GLY A 29 11.19 -0.12 9.61
C GLY A 29 9.75 -0.66 9.63
N ILE A 30 8.89 -0.09 10.49
CA ILE A 30 7.47 -0.47 10.56
C ILE A 30 6.74 -0.05 9.27
N GLU A 31 7.03 1.12 8.71
CA GLU A 31 6.44 1.58 7.45
C GLU A 31 6.86 0.68 6.26
N SER A 32 8.11 0.20 6.25
CA SER A 32 8.58 -0.76 5.23
C SER A 32 7.89 -2.12 5.29
N GLN A 33 7.46 -2.57 6.49
CA GLN A 33 6.63 -3.76 6.64
C GLN A 33 5.16 -3.50 6.28
N ARG A 34 4.65 -2.29 6.53
CA ARG A 34 3.24 -1.95 6.26
C ARG A 34 2.93 -1.70 4.78
N TYR A 35 3.93 -1.34 3.96
CA TYR A 35 3.76 -1.32 2.50
C TYR A 35 3.50 -2.72 1.90
N TYR A 36 3.70 -3.79 2.68
CA TYR A 36 3.34 -5.18 2.36
C TYR A 36 2.32 -5.78 3.34
N GLY A 37 1.71 -4.98 4.21
CA GLY A 37 0.85 -5.51 5.27
C GLY A 37 0.03 -4.43 5.94
N ASN A 38 -1.19 -4.25 5.43
CA ASN A 38 -2.37 -3.68 6.08
C ASN A 38 -2.16 -2.32 6.79
N PRO A 39 -2.72 -1.20 6.27
CA PRO A 39 -2.71 0.05 7.01
C PRO A 39 -3.48 -0.10 8.33
N PRO A 40 -3.09 0.63 9.39
CA PRO A 40 -3.77 0.57 10.66
C PRO A 40 -5.22 1.04 10.49
N LYS A 41 -6.17 0.13 10.78
CA LYS A 41 -7.60 0.41 10.97
C LYS A 41 -7.80 1.46 12.05
N ASN A 42 -7.58 2.72 11.73
CA ASN A 42 -8.11 3.81 12.51
C ASN A 42 -8.14 5.11 11.70
N ARG A 43 -9.15 5.24 10.85
CA ARG A 43 -10.01 6.44 10.80
C ARG A 43 -11.00 6.35 9.64
N LEU A 44 -12.23 6.74 9.98
CA LEU A 44 -13.31 7.17 9.10
C LEU A 44 -14.23 6.05 8.60
N THR A 45 -15.31 5.92 9.36
CA THR A 45 -16.68 5.65 8.91
C THR A 45 -17.06 6.49 7.69
N GLN A 46 -16.50 6.17 6.53
CA GLN A 46 -17.06 6.47 5.24
C GLN A 46 -17.46 5.11 4.69
N GLU A 47 -18.71 4.94 4.27
CA GLU A 47 -19.21 3.71 3.65
C GLU A 47 -18.35 3.37 2.42
N MET A 48 -17.22 2.70 2.65
CA MET A 48 -16.52 1.99 1.60
C MET A 48 -17.46 0.86 1.22
N VAL A 49 -18.12 1.02 0.09
CA VAL A 49 -18.74 -0.09 -0.63
C VAL A 49 -17.63 -1.11 -0.85
N ALA A 50 -17.54 -2.08 0.05
CA ALA A 50 -16.55 -3.14 -0.03
C ALA A 50 -16.85 -3.92 -1.30
N HIS A 51 -16.00 -3.77 -2.32
CA HIS A 51 -16.12 -4.55 -3.54
C HIS A 51 -16.03 -6.04 -3.16
N PRO A 52 -16.90 -6.91 -3.69
CA PRO A 52 -16.98 -8.31 -3.26
C PRO A 52 -15.68 -9.09 -3.50
N GLU A 53 -14.79 -8.57 -4.35
CA GLU A 53 -13.46 -9.13 -4.62
C GLU A 53 -12.45 -8.95 -3.48
N LEU A 54 -12.74 -8.03 -2.56
CA LEU A 54 -11.91 -7.74 -1.39
C LEU A 54 -12.39 -8.54 -0.16
N LEU A 55 -13.08 -9.66 -0.35
CA LEU A 55 -13.52 -10.54 0.72
C LEU A 55 -12.87 -11.93 0.58
N ASP A 56 -12.32 -12.44 1.68
CA ASP A 56 -11.85 -13.83 1.73
C ASP A 56 -13.03 -14.83 1.79
N ALA A 57 -12.73 -16.13 1.72
CA ALA A 57 -13.74 -17.20 1.79
C ALA A 57 -14.53 -17.23 3.11
N SER A 58 -14.05 -16.53 4.15
CA SER A 58 -14.71 -16.34 5.44
C SER A 58 -15.40 -14.98 5.60
N GLY A 59 -15.38 -14.13 4.57
CA GLY A 59 -15.99 -12.80 4.58
C GLY A 59 -15.17 -11.71 5.28
N HIS A 60 -13.89 -11.91 5.55
CA HIS A 60 -13.01 -10.84 6.03
C HIS A 60 -12.53 -9.98 4.86
N LEU A 61 -12.43 -8.67 5.09
CA LEU A 61 -11.86 -7.76 4.11
C LEU A 61 -10.36 -8.03 3.94
N ILE A 62 -9.96 -8.28 2.69
CA ILE A 62 -8.57 -8.37 2.25
C ILE A 62 -8.22 -7.13 1.42
N ASP A 63 -7.01 -6.60 1.61
CA ASP A 63 -6.55 -5.37 0.95
C ASP A 63 -6.07 -5.61 -0.50
N GLU A 64 -6.00 -6.88 -0.94
CA GLU A 64 -5.64 -7.28 -2.29
C GLU A 64 -6.66 -8.28 -2.86
N PRO A 65 -7.03 -8.18 -4.15
CA PRO A 65 -7.91 -9.15 -4.78
C PRO A 65 -7.17 -10.51 -4.91
N LEU A 66 -7.90 -11.60 -4.73
CA LEU A 66 -7.35 -12.95 -4.83
C LEU A 66 -6.75 -13.24 -6.23
N LEU A 67 -5.43 -13.20 -6.34
CA LEU A 67 -4.72 -13.49 -7.60
C LEU A 67 -4.65 -15.01 -7.85
N VAL A 68 -5.44 -15.51 -8.80
CA VAL A 68 -5.37 -16.91 -9.25
C VAL A 68 -4.50 -17.01 -10.50
N MET A 69 -3.29 -17.58 -10.37
CA MET A 69 -2.44 -17.85 -11.54
C MET A 69 -3.04 -18.98 -12.39
N ARG A 70 -3.36 -18.70 -13.65
CA ARG A 70 -3.75 -19.70 -14.64
C ARG A 70 -2.67 -19.84 -15.71
N SER A 71 -2.35 -21.07 -16.11
CA SER A 71 -1.50 -21.31 -17.28
C SER A 71 -2.31 -21.11 -18.54
N MET A 72 -2.28 -19.90 -19.09
CA MET A 72 -2.88 -19.54 -20.39
C MET A 72 -1.79 -19.19 -21.40
N THR A 73 -2.07 -19.33 -22.70
CA THR A 73 -1.15 -18.86 -23.75
C THR A 73 -1.20 -17.33 -23.85
N VAL A 74 -0.16 -16.72 -24.44
CA VAL A 74 -0.11 -15.25 -24.61
C VAL A 74 -1.25 -14.74 -25.49
N GLU A 75 -1.66 -15.52 -26.49
CA GLU A 75 -2.72 -15.13 -27.41
C GLU A 75 -4.09 -15.16 -26.72
N ASP A 76 -4.38 -16.21 -25.94
CA ASP A 76 -5.62 -16.31 -25.17
C ASP A 76 -5.73 -15.19 -24.12
N ALA A 77 -4.60 -14.84 -23.48
CA ALA A 77 -4.52 -13.75 -22.51
C ALA A 77 -4.87 -12.41 -23.15
N ARG A 78 -4.37 -12.18 -24.37
CA ARG A 78 -4.64 -10.97 -25.14
C ARG A 78 -6.12 -10.87 -25.51
N GLU A 79 -6.71 -11.97 -25.99
CA GLU A 79 -8.14 -12.01 -26.33
C GLU A 79 -9.03 -11.74 -25.12
N GLN A 80 -8.68 -12.31 -23.96
CA GLN A 80 -9.41 -12.08 -22.71
C GLN A 80 -9.30 -10.64 -22.21
N LEU A 81 -8.13 -10.00 -22.34
CA LEU A 81 -7.96 -8.57 -22.02
C LEU A 81 -8.75 -7.67 -22.97
N ASP A 82 -8.74 -7.97 -24.27
CA ASP A 82 -9.51 -7.23 -25.27
C ASP A 82 -11.03 -7.35 -25.03
N ALA A 83 -11.50 -8.52 -24.59
CA ALA A 83 -12.89 -8.73 -24.21
C ALA A 83 -13.28 -7.87 -22.99
N LEU A 84 -12.49 -7.91 -21.92
CA LEU A 84 -12.70 -7.11 -20.71
C LEU A 84 -12.69 -5.60 -21.01
N TYR A 85 -11.82 -5.16 -21.92
CA TYR A 85 -11.75 -3.75 -22.33
C TYR A 85 -13.04 -3.29 -23.04
N ARG A 86 -13.60 -4.11 -23.93
CA ARG A 86 -14.86 -3.80 -24.64
C ARG A 86 -16.09 -3.87 -23.74
N GLU A 87 -16.07 -4.72 -22.72
CA GLU A 87 -17.16 -4.86 -21.73
C GLU A 87 -17.14 -3.75 -20.66
N SER A 88 -16.07 -2.96 -20.58
CA SER A 88 -15.92 -1.91 -19.59
C SER A 88 -16.97 -0.79 -19.82
N PRO A 89 -17.68 -0.34 -18.76
CA PRO A 89 -18.75 0.66 -18.86
C PRO A 89 -18.33 2.06 -19.35
N GLY A 90 -17.07 2.27 -19.78
CA GLY A 90 -16.56 3.51 -20.36
C GLY A 90 -16.23 3.43 -21.86
N TYR A 91 -16.28 2.26 -22.50
CA TYR A 91 -15.90 2.11 -23.92
C TYR A 91 -16.88 2.79 -24.90
N GLY A 92 -18.14 3.00 -24.49
CA GLY A 92 -19.20 3.54 -25.34
C GLY A 92 -19.23 5.06 -25.51
N ASP A 93 -18.50 5.83 -24.71
CA ASP A 93 -18.60 7.31 -24.71
C ASP A 93 -17.71 7.96 -25.79
N GLU A 94 -16.61 7.33 -26.18
CA GLU A 94 -15.70 7.86 -27.21
C GLU A 94 -16.12 7.51 -28.65
N ALA A 95 -17.00 6.52 -28.85
CA ALA A 95 -17.48 6.11 -30.17
C ALA A 95 -18.67 6.95 -30.69
N CYS A 96 -19.25 7.82 -29.86
CA CYS A 96 -20.44 8.62 -30.17
C CYS A 96 -20.11 10.09 -30.47
N GLY A 97 -18.97 10.33 -31.12
CA GLY A 97 -18.40 11.66 -31.33
C GLY A 97 -17.85 11.94 -32.73
N GLU A 98 -18.40 11.35 -33.79
CA GLU A 98 -18.21 11.85 -35.18
C GLU A 98 -19.46 11.58 -36.03
N VAL A 99 -20.25 12.64 -36.26
CA VAL A 99 -21.11 12.84 -37.44
C VAL A 99 -21.12 14.31 -37.80
#